data_AF-A0AA43KST3-F1
#
_entry.id   AF-A0AA43KST3-F1
#
_cell.length_a   1.000
_cell.length_b   1.000
_cell.length_c   1.000
_cell.angle_alpha   90.00
_cell.angle_beta   90.00
_cell.angle_gamma   90.00
#
_symmetry.space_group_name_H-M   'P 1'
#
loop_
_entity.id
_entity.type
_entity.pdbx_description
1 polymer ?
#
loop_
_entity_poly.entity_id
_entity_poly.type
_entity_poly.pdbx_seq_one_letter_code
_entity_poly.pdbx_strand_id
1 'polypeptide(L)'
;MKKILFAIFIPLLYLSYGCSDDNYETYTYQINEPVFMDAKEFRNSVKVSTTPQEITNQGKICFYNGYLYISEPEKGIHIIDNRMPENPKNIGFIEILGNADLSVRENILYADAYVDLVWFDMTNPAKPELKGRLNDVFILALPTIENGAGYDYEMYHSQRAEKGVVVGWNLVERSVQIAKNKPGKYDDYASSESGGGKSNGVNGSMSRFSLYKDYLYTVINNQMNIFKLTNDKPEMVNENIHIGWDVETIFNYGDNMFMGTPRGLIIYSVADPVKPEYQSAISHIFGCDPVVVDNNIAYVTIRTGNFCGQNANELLAIDVTDVKKPKNIASYAMKNPKGLGIDNNTLFLCDEGLKIYNSEDPQTLMANKLAHYEGMDGYDVIPYNNILMMIADDGLYQYDYSDLQNIKQISKFPIVKQ
;
A
#
# COMPACT_ATOMS: atom_id res chain seq x y z
N MET A 1 103.18 -0.47 -22.42
CA MET A 1 103.20 -1.59 -23.40
C MET A 1 101.85 -2.32 -23.35
N LYS A 2 101.45 -3.03 -24.41
CA LYS A 2 100.19 -3.79 -24.45
C LYS A 2 100.25 -5.01 -23.51
N LYS A 3 99.13 -5.32 -22.84
CA LYS A 3 98.39 -6.57 -23.05
C LYS A 3 96.98 -6.47 -22.48
N ILE A 4 96.01 -6.95 -23.25
CA ILE A 4 94.62 -7.16 -22.85
C ILE A 4 94.51 -8.60 -22.33
N LEU A 5 93.66 -8.84 -21.35
CA LEU A 5 93.02 -10.15 -21.23
C LEU A 5 91.52 -9.95 -20.96
N PHE A 6 90.71 -10.82 -21.57
CA PHE A 6 89.25 -10.76 -21.57
C PHE A 6 88.70 -11.56 -20.39
N ALA A 7 87.69 -11.04 -19.70
CA ALA A 7 86.88 -11.80 -18.74
C ALA A 7 85.41 -11.55 -19.06
N ILE A 8 84.69 -12.61 -19.44
CA ILE A 8 83.32 -12.54 -19.93
C ILE A 8 82.37 -12.69 -18.75
N PHE A 9 81.44 -11.75 -18.58
CA PHE A 9 80.35 -11.85 -17.61
C PHE A 9 79.03 -12.04 -18.38
N ILE A 10 78.47 -13.25 -18.32
CA ILE A 10 77.21 -13.60 -18.99
C ILE A 10 76.03 -13.13 -18.11
N PRO A 11 74.99 -12.49 -18.67
CA PRO A 11 73.89 -11.94 -17.87
C PRO A 11 73.02 -13.02 -17.25
N LEU A 12 72.68 -12.87 -15.97
CA LEU A 12 71.81 -13.76 -15.22
C LEU A 12 70.32 -13.41 -15.46
N LEU A 13 69.83 -13.66 -16.68
CA LEU A 13 68.47 -13.30 -17.10
C LEU A 13 67.40 -14.31 -16.63
N TYR A 14 67.17 -14.40 -15.32
CA TYR A 14 66.09 -15.23 -14.76
C TYR A 14 64.77 -14.47 -14.63
N LEU A 15 63.77 -14.96 -15.38
CA LEU A 15 62.36 -15.05 -14.98
C LEU A 15 61.71 -13.78 -14.41
N SER A 16 61.36 -12.85 -15.30
CA SER A 16 60.16 -12.03 -15.09
C SER A 16 58.91 -12.90 -15.22
N TYR A 17 58.56 -13.66 -14.18
CA TYR A 17 57.17 -14.07 -13.98
C TYR A 17 56.34 -12.79 -13.82
N GLY A 18 55.40 -12.56 -14.74
CA GLY A 18 54.47 -11.46 -14.57
C GLY A 18 53.56 -11.73 -13.37
N CYS A 19 53.41 -10.76 -12.47
CA CYS A 19 52.17 -10.68 -11.71
C CYS A 19 51.04 -10.60 -12.74
N SER A 20 50.03 -11.46 -12.60
CA SER A 20 48.72 -11.14 -13.15
C SER A 20 48.22 -9.93 -12.36
N ASP A 21 47.82 -8.85 -13.03
CA ASP A 21 46.99 -7.86 -12.33
C ASP A 21 45.70 -8.58 -11.92
N ASP A 22 45.43 -8.68 -10.62
CA ASP A 22 44.19 -9.28 -10.12
C ASP A 22 43.02 -8.41 -10.59
N ASN A 23 42.32 -8.90 -11.60
CA ASN A 23 41.28 -8.18 -12.32
C ASN A 23 39.96 -8.10 -11.51
N TYR A 24 40.03 -7.99 -10.19
CA TYR A 24 38.88 -7.99 -9.29
C TYR A 24 38.89 -6.78 -8.36
N GLU A 25 37.72 -6.18 -8.14
CA GLU A 25 37.51 -5.18 -7.09
C GLU A 25 36.52 -5.74 -6.06
N THR A 26 36.84 -5.57 -4.77
CA THR A 26 35.92 -5.93 -3.69
C THR A 26 34.90 -4.81 -3.53
N TYR A 27 33.65 -5.08 -3.90
CA TYR A 27 32.53 -4.18 -3.69
C TYR A 27 31.73 -4.62 -2.46
N THR A 28 31.60 -3.73 -1.48
CA THR A 28 30.77 -3.95 -0.28
C THR A 28 29.46 -3.19 -0.42
N TYR A 29 28.35 -3.87 -0.15
CA TYR A 29 26.99 -3.33 -0.20
C TYR A 29 26.13 -3.88 0.93
N GLN A 30 25.04 -3.19 1.24
CA GLN A 30 24.03 -3.63 2.20
C GLN A 30 22.92 -4.40 1.48
N ILE A 31 22.41 -5.45 2.11
CA ILE A 31 21.30 -6.27 1.59
C ILE A 31 20.47 -6.82 2.76
N ASN A 32 19.16 -6.96 2.54
CA ASN A 32 18.22 -7.50 3.52
C ASN A 32 18.11 -9.03 3.38
N GLU A 33 18.57 -9.80 4.37
CA GLU A 33 18.32 -11.24 4.44
C GLU A 33 16.91 -11.52 5.02
N PRO A 34 16.09 -12.39 4.40
CA PRO A 34 14.75 -12.71 4.89
C PRO A 34 14.76 -13.43 6.25
N VAL A 35 13.99 -12.89 7.20
CA VAL A 35 13.68 -13.57 8.46
C VAL A 35 12.45 -14.45 8.25
N PHE A 36 12.62 -15.76 8.39
CA PHE A 36 11.55 -16.73 8.19
C PHE A 36 10.91 -17.18 9.52
N MET A 37 9.60 -17.42 9.49
CA MET A 37 8.81 -18.12 10.51
C MET A 37 8.17 -19.36 9.89
N ASP A 38 8.15 -20.47 10.65
CA ASP A 38 7.49 -21.70 10.22
C ASP A 38 6.03 -21.43 9.83
N ALA A 39 5.58 -22.00 8.71
CA ALA A 39 4.25 -21.68 8.17
C ALA A 39 3.11 -22.12 9.11
N LYS A 40 3.32 -23.12 9.98
CA LYS A 40 2.33 -23.52 10.99
C LYS A 40 2.41 -22.63 12.22
N GLU A 41 3.60 -22.22 12.68
CA GLU A 41 3.77 -21.21 13.73
C GLU A 41 3.08 -19.89 13.33
N PHE A 42 3.40 -19.39 12.13
CA PHE A 42 2.77 -18.20 11.55
C PHE A 42 1.24 -18.30 11.52
N ARG A 43 0.70 -19.43 11.04
CA ARG A 43 -0.76 -19.63 10.93
C ARG A 43 -1.46 -19.73 12.30
N ASN A 44 -0.74 -20.11 13.35
CA ASN A 44 -1.20 -20.10 14.75
C ASN A 44 -0.95 -18.76 15.48
N SER A 45 -0.23 -17.80 14.88
CA SER A 45 -0.04 -16.46 15.47
C SER A 45 -1.34 -15.65 15.53
N VAL A 46 -2.27 -15.89 14.60
CA VAL A 46 -3.51 -15.12 14.50
C VAL A 46 -4.48 -15.45 15.63
N LYS A 47 -4.83 -14.44 16.43
CA LYS A 47 -5.65 -14.58 17.65
C LYS A 47 -6.62 -13.42 17.82
N VAL A 48 -7.74 -13.66 18.50
CA VAL A 48 -8.66 -12.60 18.91
C VAL A 48 -8.45 -12.29 20.39
N SER A 49 -8.21 -11.02 20.71
CA SER A 49 -8.12 -10.48 22.07
C SER A 49 -9.37 -9.66 22.39
N THR A 50 -10.10 -10.07 23.44
CA THR A 50 -11.15 -9.25 24.06
C THR A 50 -10.59 -8.14 24.97
N THR A 51 -9.26 -8.09 25.13
CA THR A 51 -8.56 -6.99 25.79
C THR A 51 -8.07 -6.01 24.72
N PRO A 52 -8.52 -4.74 24.73
CA PRO A 52 -7.97 -3.69 23.89
C PRO A 52 -6.45 -3.55 24.01
N GLN A 53 -5.79 -3.22 22.90
CA GLN A 53 -4.38 -2.77 22.90
C GLN A 53 -4.31 -1.29 22.55
N GLU A 54 -3.27 -0.60 23.05
CA GLU A 54 -2.97 0.77 22.64
C GLU A 54 -2.49 0.78 21.18
N ILE A 55 -3.04 1.69 20.38
CA ILE A 55 -2.58 1.93 19.01
C ILE A 55 -1.30 2.74 19.12
N THR A 56 -0.19 2.27 18.52
CA THR A 56 1.11 3.00 18.62
C THR A 56 1.63 3.55 17.30
N ASN A 57 1.14 3.00 16.19
CA ASN A 57 1.37 3.47 14.83
C ASN A 57 0.04 3.56 14.08
N GLN A 58 -0.06 4.49 13.14
CA GLN A 58 -1.17 4.59 12.21
C GLN A 58 -1.11 3.51 11.11
N GLY A 59 -2.25 3.23 10.50
CA GLY A 59 -2.38 2.40 9.32
C GLY A 59 -3.75 2.56 8.68
N LYS A 60 -4.14 1.65 7.79
CA LYS A 60 -5.37 1.77 7.00
C LYS A 60 -6.61 1.60 7.87
N ILE A 61 -7.68 2.30 7.51
CA ILE A 61 -8.96 2.30 8.22
C ILE A 61 -10.10 1.70 7.38
N CYS A 62 -11.08 1.08 8.04
CA CYS A 62 -12.32 0.60 7.44
C CYS A 62 -13.49 0.90 8.39
N PHE A 63 -14.63 1.35 7.86
CA PHE A 63 -15.81 1.69 8.65
C PHE A 63 -17.01 0.81 8.29
N TYR A 64 -17.64 0.22 9.30
CA TYR A 64 -18.84 -0.61 9.11
C TYR A 64 -19.74 -0.61 10.35
N ASN A 65 -21.04 -0.39 10.16
CA ASN A 65 -22.09 -0.46 11.21
C ASN A 65 -21.78 0.33 12.51
N GLY A 66 -21.06 1.46 12.42
CA GLY A 66 -20.67 2.25 13.60
C GLY A 66 -19.39 1.80 14.29
N TYR A 67 -18.63 0.89 13.68
CA TYR A 67 -17.31 0.47 14.14
C TYR A 67 -16.23 0.90 13.15
N LEU A 68 -15.10 1.36 13.69
CA LEU A 68 -13.87 1.57 12.95
C LEU A 68 -12.91 0.41 13.21
N TYR A 69 -12.33 -0.11 12.14
CA TYR A 69 -11.29 -1.12 12.17
C TYR A 69 -10.01 -0.45 11.68
N ILE A 70 -8.98 -0.42 12.54
CA ILE A 70 -7.72 0.28 12.28
C ILE A 70 -6.62 -0.77 12.23
N SER A 71 -5.99 -0.93 11.07
CA SER A 71 -4.78 -1.74 10.93
C SER A 71 -3.62 -1.03 11.62
N GLU A 72 -2.91 -1.71 12.51
CA GLU A 72 -1.55 -1.37 12.92
C GLU A 72 -0.62 -2.44 12.33
N PRO A 73 0.16 -2.12 11.28
CA PRO A 73 1.08 -3.05 10.65
C PRO A 73 2.03 -3.73 11.65
N GLU A 74 2.38 -4.97 11.34
CA GLU A 74 3.15 -5.87 12.22
C GLU A 74 2.50 -6.22 13.58
N LYS A 75 1.25 -5.82 13.81
CA LYS A 75 0.47 -6.27 14.98
C LYS A 75 -0.90 -6.84 14.64
N GLY A 76 -1.70 -6.14 13.82
CA GLY A 76 -3.07 -6.55 13.48
C GLY A 76 -4.09 -5.42 13.53
N ILE A 77 -5.31 -5.69 13.98
CA ILE A 77 -6.47 -4.79 13.83
C ILE A 77 -7.05 -4.38 15.19
N HIS A 78 -7.08 -3.08 15.46
CA HIS A 78 -7.82 -2.48 16.58
C HIS A 78 -9.29 -2.28 16.22
N ILE A 79 -10.20 -2.55 17.16
CA ILE A 79 -11.64 -2.43 16.98
C ILE A 79 -12.16 -1.28 17.84
N ILE A 80 -12.57 -0.19 17.19
CA ILE A 80 -13.09 1.01 17.83
C ILE A 80 -14.61 1.03 17.69
N ASP A 81 -15.32 0.99 18.82
CA ASP A 81 -16.73 1.36 18.90
C ASP A 81 -16.85 2.87 18.66
N ASN A 82 -17.42 3.22 17.50
CA ASN A 82 -17.55 4.59 17.03
C ASN A 82 -19.03 5.01 16.86
N ARG A 83 -19.95 4.33 17.57
CA ARG A 83 -21.39 4.64 17.56
C ARG A 83 -21.73 5.94 18.30
N MET A 84 -20.76 6.52 19.01
CA MET A 84 -20.72 7.87 19.55
C MET A 84 -19.40 8.52 19.09
N PRO A 85 -19.35 9.17 17.91
CA PRO A 85 -18.13 9.77 17.35
C PRO A 85 -17.47 10.83 18.24
N GLU A 86 -18.19 11.40 19.20
CA GLU A 86 -17.68 12.30 20.24
C GLU A 86 -16.92 11.57 21.37
N ASN A 87 -17.09 10.25 21.50
CA ASN A 87 -16.51 9.41 22.55
C ASN A 87 -16.19 7.98 22.05
N PRO A 88 -15.30 7.83 21.04
CA PRO A 88 -14.86 6.54 20.49
C PRO A 88 -14.11 5.70 21.52
N LYS A 89 -14.24 4.37 21.46
CA LYS A 89 -13.63 3.45 22.44
C LYS A 89 -13.04 2.23 21.76
N ASN A 90 -11.77 1.92 22.04
CA ASN A 90 -11.23 0.60 21.69
C ASN A 90 -11.91 -0.48 22.57
N ILE A 91 -12.50 -1.48 21.92
CA ILE A 91 -13.27 -2.57 22.54
C ILE A 91 -12.69 -3.97 22.28
N GLY A 92 -11.60 -4.07 21.50
CA GLY A 92 -11.01 -5.36 21.15
C GLY A 92 -9.87 -5.23 20.15
N PHE A 93 -9.10 -6.30 20.01
CA PHE A 93 -7.95 -6.36 19.12
C PHE A 93 -7.85 -7.73 18.46
N ILE A 94 -7.50 -7.78 17.18
CA ILE A 94 -7.22 -9.02 16.46
C ILE A 94 -5.72 -9.02 16.13
N GLU A 95 -4.99 -9.95 16.71
CA GLU A 95 -3.56 -10.17 16.44
C GLU A 95 -3.44 -10.79 15.05
N ILE A 96 -2.80 -10.07 14.11
CA ILE A 96 -2.54 -10.48 12.73
C ILE A 96 -1.19 -9.91 12.29
N LEU A 97 -0.15 -10.74 12.32
CA LEU A 97 1.15 -10.39 11.77
C LEU A 97 1.04 -10.13 10.26
N GLY A 98 1.70 -9.07 9.79
CA GLY A 98 1.67 -8.70 8.38
C GLY A 98 0.31 -8.24 7.83
N ASN A 99 -0.62 -7.79 8.68
CA ASN A 99 -1.82 -7.11 8.18
C ASN A 99 -1.50 -5.68 7.74
N ALA A 100 -2.06 -5.29 6.59
CA ALA A 100 -2.02 -3.93 6.06
C ALA A 100 -3.34 -3.53 5.38
N ASP A 101 -4.08 -4.48 4.81
CA ASP A 101 -5.36 -4.26 4.14
C ASP A 101 -6.50 -5.09 4.77
N LEU A 102 -7.69 -4.49 4.79
CA LEU A 102 -8.89 -5.09 5.36
C LEU A 102 -10.15 -4.55 4.67
N SER A 103 -11.26 -5.28 4.79
CA SER A 103 -12.59 -4.79 4.39
C SER A 103 -13.70 -5.55 5.11
N VAL A 104 -14.88 -4.94 5.30
CA VAL A 104 -16.01 -5.58 6.00
C VAL A 104 -17.28 -5.57 5.14
N ARG A 105 -17.98 -6.72 5.09
CA ARG A 105 -19.30 -6.87 4.45
C ARG A 105 -20.10 -7.99 5.10
N GLU A 106 -21.40 -7.75 5.33
CA GLU A 106 -22.34 -8.70 5.95
C GLU A 106 -21.83 -9.28 7.28
N ASN A 107 -21.33 -8.39 8.13
CA ASN A 107 -20.63 -8.71 9.39
C ASN A 107 -19.38 -9.60 9.25
N ILE A 108 -18.89 -9.92 8.05
CA ILE A 108 -17.60 -10.61 7.88
C ILE A 108 -16.51 -9.58 7.57
N LEU A 109 -15.45 -9.57 8.39
CA LEU A 109 -14.21 -8.85 8.14
C LEU A 109 -13.24 -9.77 7.41
N TYR A 110 -12.68 -9.30 6.30
CA TYR A 110 -11.63 -9.93 5.51
C TYR A 110 -10.35 -9.13 5.69
N ALA A 111 -9.22 -9.79 5.87
CA ALA A 111 -7.93 -9.14 6.10
C ALA A 111 -6.76 -9.96 5.53
N ASP A 112 -5.71 -9.28 5.07
CA ASP A 112 -4.44 -9.93 4.76
C ASP A 112 -3.68 -10.32 6.05
N ALA A 113 -2.88 -11.38 5.93
CA ALA A 113 -1.94 -11.86 6.92
C ALA A 113 -0.69 -12.34 6.16
N TYR A 114 0.13 -11.38 5.71
CA TYR A 114 1.12 -11.57 4.64
C TYR A 114 0.57 -12.43 3.49
N VAL A 115 1.04 -13.68 3.36
CA VAL A 115 0.75 -14.60 2.26
C VAL A 115 -0.65 -15.23 2.29
N ASP A 116 -1.41 -15.03 3.38
CA ASP A 116 -2.71 -15.65 3.61
C ASP A 116 -3.85 -14.62 3.67
N LEU A 117 -5.07 -15.02 3.26
CA LEU A 117 -6.31 -14.28 3.52
C LEU A 117 -7.03 -14.88 4.73
N VAL A 118 -7.33 -14.08 5.75
CA VAL A 118 -8.12 -14.49 6.92
C VAL A 118 -9.47 -13.80 6.97
N TRP A 119 -10.48 -14.43 7.57
CA TRP A 119 -11.78 -13.78 7.79
C TRP A 119 -12.44 -14.12 9.14
N PHE A 120 -13.14 -13.12 9.68
CA PHE A 120 -13.70 -13.10 11.02
C PHE A 120 -15.18 -12.70 10.99
N ASP A 121 -15.98 -13.35 11.84
CA ASP A 121 -17.36 -12.96 12.10
C ASP A 121 -17.38 -11.85 13.16
N MET A 122 -17.92 -10.71 12.75
CA MET A 122 -18.01 -9.46 13.48
C MET A 122 -19.44 -9.18 13.95
N THR A 123 -20.33 -10.17 13.97
CA THR A 123 -21.69 -10.04 14.53
C THR A 123 -21.65 -9.58 16.00
N ASN A 124 -20.54 -9.82 16.69
CA ASN A 124 -20.18 -9.12 17.93
C ASN A 124 -18.74 -8.56 17.83
N PRO A 125 -18.54 -7.27 17.51
CA PRO A 125 -17.20 -6.69 17.37
C PRO A 125 -16.36 -6.67 18.66
N ALA A 126 -16.97 -6.84 19.85
CA ALA A 126 -16.23 -6.98 21.11
C ALA A 126 -15.72 -8.42 21.36
N LYS A 127 -16.16 -9.39 20.54
CA LYS A 127 -15.64 -10.77 20.52
C LYS A 127 -15.75 -11.35 19.09
N PRO A 128 -14.87 -10.92 18.17
CA PRO A 128 -14.75 -11.53 16.85
C PRO A 128 -14.53 -13.04 16.92
N GLU A 129 -14.95 -13.77 15.88
CA GLU A 129 -14.69 -15.20 15.76
C GLU A 129 -13.99 -15.50 14.44
N LEU A 130 -12.76 -16.05 14.47
CA LEU A 130 -12.03 -16.47 13.27
C LEU A 130 -12.81 -17.59 12.57
N LYS A 131 -13.27 -17.35 11.35
CA LYS A 131 -14.09 -18.30 10.57
C LYS A 131 -13.27 -19.14 9.61
N GLY A 132 -12.15 -18.60 9.11
CA GLY A 132 -11.25 -19.37 8.25
C GLY A 132 -10.04 -18.60 7.74
N ARG A 133 -9.26 -19.31 6.93
CA ARG A 133 -8.06 -18.83 6.24
C ARG A 133 -7.99 -19.49 4.85
N LEU A 134 -7.58 -18.74 3.83
CA LEU A 134 -7.06 -19.28 2.57
C LEU A 134 -5.55 -19.09 2.62
N ASN A 135 -4.82 -20.19 2.44
CA ASN A 135 -3.37 -20.21 2.56
C ASN A 135 -2.70 -19.85 1.23
N ASP A 136 -1.57 -19.15 1.31
CA ASP A 136 -0.63 -18.94 0.21
C ASP A 136 -1.26 -18.24 -1.02
N VAL A 137 -2.32 -17.45 -0.80
CA VAL A 137 -3.05 -16.69 -1.83
C VAL A 137 -2.42 -15.33 -2.16
N PHE A 138 -1.46 -14.87 -1.35
CA PHE A 138 -0.79 -13.57 -1.47
C PHE A 138 0.73 -13.74 -1.53
N ILE A 139 1.24 -14.64 -2.38
CA ILE A 139 2.67 -15.04 -2.44
C ILE A 139 3.69 -13.91 -2.71
N LEU A 140 3.22 -12.70 -3.06
CA LEU A 140 4.02 -11.49 -3.28
C LEU A 140 3.96 -10.51 -2.10
N ALA A 141 3.11 -10.74 -1.11
CA ALA A 141 3.09 -9.98 0.14
C ALA A 141 4.34 -10.32 0.95
N LEU A 142 5.14 -9.29 1.21
CA LEU A 142 6.37 -9.35 1.99
C LEU A 142 6.37 -8.18 3.00
N PRO A 143 7.10 -8.29 4.13
CA PRO A 143 7.28 -7.17 5.05
C PRO A 143 7.95 -5.97 4.36
N THR A 144 7.67 -4.76 4.81
CA THR A 144 8.27 -3.53 4.25
C THR A 144 9.77 -3.45 4.48
N ILE A 145 10.49 -2.80 3.55
CA ILE A 145 11.93 -2.50 3.68
C ILE A 145 12.10 -0.99 3.69
N GLU A 146 12.34 -0.43 4.88
CA GLU A 146 12.45 1.02 5.06
C GLU A 146 13.86 1.57 4.78
N ASN A 147 14.89 0.71 4.80
CA ASN A 147 16.29 1.10 4.65
C ASN A 147 16.74 1.34 3.18
N GLY A 148 15.86 1.09 2.20
CA GLY A 148 16.13 1.34 0.78
C GLY A 148 17.13 0.40 0.11
N ALA A 149 17.71 -0.57 0.83
CA ALA A 149 18.54 -1.63 0.24
C ALA A 149 17.65 -2.75 -0.33
N GLY A 150 18.13 -3.45 -1.37
CA GLY A 150 17.45 -4.65 -1.87
C GLY A 150 17.43 -5.79 -0.84
N TYR A 151 16.68 -6.86 -1.14
CA TYR A 151 16.73 -8.10 -0.36
C TYR A 151 17.44 -9.23 -1.11
N ASP A 152 17.89 -10.25 -0.38
CA ASP A 152 18.51 -11.45 -0.95
C ASP A 152 17.44 -12.32 -1.64
N TYR A 153 17.25 -12.03 -2.93
CA TYR A 153 16.35 -12.73 -3.82
C TYR A 153 16.66 -14.24 -3.93
N GLU A 154 17.95 -14.62 -3.98
CA GLU A 154 18.33 -16.03 -4.07
C GLU A 154 18.02 -16.77 -2.76
N MET A 155 18.32 -16.17 -1.61
CA MET A 155 17.95 -16.74 -0.29
C MET A 155 16.43 -16.84 -0.13
N TYR A 156 15.68 -15.81 -0.51
CA TYR A 156 14.22 -15.83 -0.48
C TYR A 156 13.65 -16.96 -1.34
N HIS A 157 14.00 -17.01 -2.63
CA HIS A 157 13.44 -18.00 -3.56
C HIS A 157 13.87 -19.43 -3.26
N SER A 158 15.11 -19.65 -2.81
CA SER A 158 15.62 -21.00 -2.51
C SER A 158 15.11 -21.56 -1.17
N GLN A 159 14.84 -20.72 -0.17
CA GLN A 159 14.57 -21.20 1.20
C GLN A 159 13.10 -21.08 1.65
N ARG A 160 12.27 -20.21 1.03
CA ARG A 160 10.86 -20.01 1.44
C ARG A 160 10.03 -21.30 1.48
N ALA A 161 10.28 -22.24 0.57
CA ALA A 161 9.54 -23.50 0.50
C ALA A 161 9.85 -24.49 1.64
N GLU A 162 11.00 -24.31 2.32
CA GLU A 162 11.40 -25.12 3.49
C GLU A 162 11.17 -24.37 4.81
N LYS A 163 11.46 -23.06 4.84
CA LYS A 163 11.47 -22.25 6.06
C LYS A 163 10.15 -21.53 6.37
N GLY A 164 9.22 -21.45 5.42
CA GLY A 164 7.91 -20.83 5.60
C GLY A 164 7.85 -19.35 5.21
N VAL A 165 7.16 -18.55 6.01
CA VAL A 165 6.73 -17.19 5.67
C VAL A 165 7.83 -16.19 6.05
N VAL A 166 8.09 -15.19 5.20
CA VAL A 166 9.00 -14.08 5.55
C VAL A 166 8.24 -13.10 6.45
N VAL A 167 8.75 -12.86 7.66
CA VAL A 167 8.15 -12.03 8.71
C VAL A 167 9.06 -10.89 9.18
N GLY A 168 10.12 -10.61 8.43
CA GLY A 168 11.03 -9.49 8.69
C GLY A 168 12.30 -9.57 7.85
N TRP A 169 13.22 -8.65 8.12
CA TRP A 169 14.45 -8.46 7.35
C TRP A 169 15.64 -8.18 8.27
N ASN A 170 16.75 -8.88 8.03
CA ASN A 170 18.04 -8.59 8.67
C ASN A 170 18.93 -7.83 7.68
N LEU A 171 19.22 -6.56 7.94
CA LEU A 171 20.17 -5.79 7.12
C LEU A 171 21.60 -6.26 7.42
N VAL A 172 22.29 -6.77 6.40
CA VAL A 172 23.69 -7.24 6.50
C VAL A 172 24.57 -6.56 5.46
N GLU A 173 25.87 -6.46 5.75
CA GLU A 173 26.88 -6.06 4.77
C GLU A 173 27.49 -7.28 4.10
N ARG A 174 27.56 -7.29 2.77
CA ARG A 174 28.22 -8.32 1.98
C ARG A 174 29.29 -7.71 1.07
N SER A 175 30.43 -8.38 1.00
CA SER A 175 31.52 -8.03 0.07
C SER A 175 31.63 -9.08 -1.03
N VAL A 176 31.58 -8.64 -2.29
CA VAL A 176 31.77 -9.50 -3.47
C VAL A 176 32.97 -9.05 -4.29
N GLN A 177 33.72 -10.00 -4.86
CA GLN A 177 34.80 -9.69 -5.79
C GLN A 177 34.25 -9.65 -7.22
N ILE A 178 34.14 -8.45 -7.78
CA ILE A 178 33.62 -8.22 -9.13
C ILE A 178 34.77 -8.13 -10.12
N ALA A 179 34.74 -8.95 -11.18
CA ALA A 179 35.73 -8.86 -12.25
C ALA A 179 35.59 -7.52 -13.01
N LYS A 180 36.70 -6.81 -13.21
CA LYS A 180 36.73 -5.55 -13.95
C LYS A 180 36.22 -5.78 -15.38
N ASN A 181 35.22 -4.99 -15.79
CA ASN A 181 34.52 -5.02 -17.08
C ASN A 181 33.59 -6.22 -17.34
N LYS A 182 32.37 -6.18 -16.78
CA LYS A 182 31.14 -6.34 -17.59
C LYS A 182 30.07 -5.35 -17.13
N PRO A 183 29.36 -4.66 -18.04
CA PRO A 183 28.14 -3.94 -17.68
C PRO A 183 27.04 -4.97 -17.35
N GLY A 184 26.41 -4.84 -16.19
CA GLY A 184 25.21 -5.60 -15.86
C GLY A 184 24.04 -5.15 -16.74
N LYS A 185 23.29 -6.11 -17.29
CA LYS A 185 21.96 -5.84 -17.79
C LYS A 185 20.99 -5.82 -16.61
N TYR A 186 20.17 -4.78 -16.54
CA TYR A 186 18.86 -4.86 -15.91
C TYR A 186 17.86 -5.21 -17.02
N ASP A 187 17.10 -6.29 -16.84
CA ASP A 187 15.97 -6.64 -17.71
C ASP A 187 14.65 -6.24 -16.98
N ASP A 188 13.68 -5.72 -17.73
CA ASP A 188 12.44 -5.06 -17.24
C ASP A 188 11.20 -5.66 -17.99
N TYR A 189 10.03 -5.83 -17.33
CA TYR A 189 8.92 -6.68 -17.82
C TYR A 189 7.48 -6.24 -17.35
N ALA A 190 6.42 -6.48 -18.17
CA ALA A 190 5.00 -6.02 -17.91
C ALA A 190 3.85 -6.76 -18.69
N SER A 191 2.55 -6.52 -18.34
CA SER A 191 1.20 -6.92 -18.94
C SER A 191 0.64 -8.35 -18.69
N SER A 192 -0.67 -8.76 -18.64
CA SER A 192 -2.10 -8.23 -18.56
C SER A 192 -3.06 -9.43 -18.14
N GLU A 193 -4.39 -9.52 -17.79
CA GLU A 193 -5.69 -8.78 -17.57
C GLU A 193 -6.64 -9.73 -16.71
N SER A 194 -7.84 -9.53 -16.06
CA SER A 194 -8.85 -8.45 -15.73
C SER A 194 -9.88 -8.84 -14.56
N GLY A 195 -10.65 -7.90 -13.94
CA GLY A 195 -11.56 -7.94 -12.69
C GLY A 195 -12.83 -8.88 -12.52
N GLY A 196 -14.06 -8.51 -12.02
CA GLY A 196 -14.73 -7.24 -11.52
C GLY A 196 -16.29 -7.23 -11.27
N GLY A 197 -16.85 -6.92 -10.06
CA GLY A 197 -18.29 -7.10 -9.63
C GLY A 197 -19.43 -5.97 -9.49
N LYS A 198 -19.95 -5.59 -8.27
CA LYS A 198 -20.91 -4.47 -7.78
C LYS A 198 -20.88 -4.04 -6.25
N SER A 199 -21.93 -4.03 -5.40
CA SER A 199 -21.95 -3.23 -4.12
C SER A 199 -21.50 -3.88 -2.78
N ASN A 200 -20.78 -3.17 -1.87
CA ASN A 200 -20.28 -3.61 -0.52
C ASN A 200 -20.01 -2.44 0.51
N GLY A 201 -19.20 -2.66 1.56
CA GLY A 201 -18.83 -1.70 2.64
C GLY A 201 -17.63 -0.77 2.35
N VAL A 202 -17.27 0.12 3.30
CA VAL A 202 -16.43 1.32 3.06
C VAL A 202 -15.04 1.23 3.71
N ASN A 203 -14.00 1.34 2.87
CA ASN A 203 -12.60 1.43 3.29
C ASN A 203 -12.09 2.88 3.20
N GLY A 204 -10.97 3.15 3.88
CA GLY A 204 -10.17 4.35 3.69
C GLY A 204 -9.48 4.37 2.32
N SER A 205 -9.11 5.57 1.91
CA SER A 205 -8.52 5.91 0.60
C SER A 205 -7.22 5.17 0.27
N MET A 206 -6.50 4.69 1.28
CA MET A 206 -5.23 3.98 1.09
C MET A 206 -5.40 2.47 0.79
N SER A 207 -6.63 1.94 0.65
CA SER A 207 -6.85 0.49 0.57
C SER A 207 -6.60 -0.13 -0.81
N ARG A 208 -6.00 -1.32 -0.81
CA ARG A 208 -5.83 -2.24 -1.96
C ARG A 208 -6.76 -3.45 -1.90
N PHE A 209 -7.61 -3.51 -0.87
CA PHE A 209 -8.79 -4.37 -0.90
C PHE A 209 -9.96 -3.52 -1.41
N SER A 210 -10.65 -4.03 -2.41
CA SER A 210 -11.85 -3.43 -2.96
C SER A 210 -12.93 -4.49 -3.01
N LEU A 211 -14.07 -4.24 -2.38
CA LEU A 211 -15.18 -5.17 -2.39
C LEU A 211 -16.15 -4.77 -3.50
N TYR A 212 -16.35 -5.62 -4.51
CA TYR A 212 -17.31 -5.32 -5.59
C TYR A 212 -18.21 -6.56 -5.92
N LYS A 213 -19.53 -6.52 -5.66
CA LYS A 213 -20.55 -7.63 -5.68
C LYS A 213 -20.23 -8.60 -4.53
N ASP A 214 -20.79 -9.79 -4.56
CA ASP A 214 -20.37 -11.01 -3.86
C ASP A 214 -18.93 -11.43 -4.23
N TYR A 215 -18.00 -10.48 -4.35
CA TYR A 215 -16.59 -10.69 -4.69
C TYR A 215 -15.72 -9.63 -3.98
N LEU A 216 -14.58 -10.10 -3.46
CA LEU A 216 -13.47 -9.30 -2.96
C LEU A 216 -12.36 -9.28 -4.01
N TYR A 217 -11.89 -8.08 -4.33
CA TYR A 217 -10.71 -7.77 -5.13
C TYR A 217 -9.59 -7.42 -4.16
N THR A 218 -8.44 -8.06 -4.33
CA THR A 218 -7.23 -7.74 -3.57
C THR A 218 -6.11 -7.51 -4.58
N VAL A 219 -5.40 -6.41 -4.47
CA VAL A 219 -4.29 -6.11 -5.36
C VAL A 219 -2.99 -6.02 -4.58
N ILE A 220 -1.97 -6.73 -5.07
CA ILE A 220 -0.61 -6.73 -4.51
C ILE A 220 0.32 -6.46 -5.68
N ASN A 221 1.07 -5.36 -5.59
CA ASN A 221 1.87 -4.82 -6.70
C ASN A 221 0.96 -4.66 -7.93
N ASN A 222 1.33 -5.21 -9.08
CA ASN A 222 0.52 -5.24 -10.31
C ASN A 222 -0.35 -6.50 -10.48
N GLN A 223 -0.59 -7.30 -9.42
CA GLN A 223 -1.37 -8.54 -9.46
C GLN A 223 -2.69 -8.43 -8.70
N MET A 224 -3.80 -8.72 -9.37
CA MET A 224 -5.15 -8.76 -8.80
C MET A 224 -5.59 -10.21 -8.57
N ASN A 225 -6.07 -10.51 -7.37
CA ASN A 225 -6.73 -11.77 -7.01
C ASN A 225 -8.20 -11.50 -6.65
N ILE A 226 -9.07 -12.45 -6.98
CA ILE A 226 -10.52 -12.27 -6.92
C ILE A 226 -11.17 -13.45 -6.22
N PHE A 227 -11.84 -13.15 -5.11
CA PHE A 227 -12.52 -14.13 -4.28
C PHE A 227 -14.02 -13.88 -4.33
N LYS A 228 -14.79 -14.81 -4.88
CA LYS A 228 -16.24 -14.82 -4.72
C LYS A 228 -16.56 -15.05 -3.25
N LEU A 229 -17.32 -14.16 -2.64
CA LEU A 229 -17.81 -14.26 -1.28
C LEU A 229 -19.05 -15.17 -1.27
N THR A 230 -18.98 -16.25 -0.51
CA THR A 230 -20.12 -17.14 -0.24
C THR A 230 -20.39 -17.17 1.25
N ASN A 231 -21.58 -17.61 1.65
CA ASN A 231 -22.03 -17.65 3.05
C ASN A 231 -21.07 -18.43 3.98
N ASP A 232 -20.35 -19.43 3.44
CA ASP A 232 -19.46 -20.29 4.22
C ASP A 232 -17.99 -19.82 4.17
N LYS A 233 -17.51 -19.35 3.01
CA LYS A 233 -16.12 -18.95 2.78
C LYS A 233 -15.93 -18.09 1.52
N PRO A 234 -14.85 -17.30 1.42
CA PRO A 234 -14.31 -16.86 0.14
C PRO A 234 -13.91 -18.06 -0.74
N GLU A 235 -14.15 -17.94 -2.05
CA GLU A 235 -13.67 -18.87 -3.08
C GLU A 235 -12.88 -18.07 -4.12
N MET A 236 -11.58 -18.34 -4.27
CA MET A 236 -10.79 -17.74 -5.34
C MET A 236 -11.37 -18.21 -6.70
N VAL A 237 -11.80 -17.25 -7.52
CA VAL A 237 -12.42 -17.48 -8.84
C VAL A 237 -11.58 -16.98 -10.00
N ASN A 238 -10.62 -16.09 -9.74
CA ASN A 238 -9.60 -15.67 -10.68
C ASN A 238 -8.35 -15.21 -9.89
N GLU A 239 -7.16 -15.44 -10.44
CA GLU A 239 -5.87 -15.26 -9.75
C GLU A 239 -4.82 -14.66 -10.69
N ASN A 240 -3.86 -13.93 -10.11
CA ASN A 240 -2.68 -13.38 -10.79
C ASN A 240 -3.04 -12.64 -12.09
N ILE A 241 -4.14 -11.89 -12.03
CA ILE A 241 -4.54 -10.95 -13.07
C ILE A 241 -3.54 -9.81 -13.05
N HIS A 242 -2.64 -9.79 -14.03
CA HIS A 242 -1.75 -8.65 -14.19
C HIS A 242 -2.56 -7.45 -14.69
N ILE A 243 -2.54 -6.32 -13.98
CA ILE A 243 -3.38 -5.15 -14.30
C ILE A 243 -2.64 -3.98 -14.98
N GLY A 244 -1.30 -4.00 -15.01
CA GLY A 244 -0.47 -3.05 -15.75
C GLY A 244 0.67 -2.46 -14.92
N TRP A 245 0.37 -1.42 -14.14
CA TRP A 245 1.31 -0.83 -13.18
C TRP A 245 0.96 -1.31 -11.77
N ASP A 246 1.88 -1.16 -10.82
CA ASP A 246 1.65 -1.50 -9.42
C ASP A 246 0.59 -0.56 -8.80
N VAL A 247 -0.28 -1.08 -7.94
CA VAL A 247 -1.41 -0.33 -7.39
C VAL A 247 -1.25 -0.10 -5.90
N GLU A 248 -1.34 1.17 -5.51
CA GLU A 248 -1.34 1.59 -4.11
C GLU A 248 -2.75 1.67 -3.53
N THR A 249 -3.74 2.04 -4.35
CA THR A 249 -5.10 2.38 -3.90
C THR A 249 -6.17 1.97 -4.91
N ILE A 250 -7.37 1.58 -4.44
CA ILE A 250 -8.50 1.19 -5.29
C ILE A 250 -9.79 1.89 -4.83
N PHE A 251 -10.49 2.50 -5.79
CA PHE A 251 -11.80 3.13 -5.58
C PHE A 251 -12.82 2.63 -6.61
N ASN A 252 -14.03 2.29 -6.17
CA ASN A 252 -15.12 1.84 -7.06
C ASN A 252 -16.11 2.98 -7.30
N TYR A 253 -16.44 3.27 -8.55
CA TYR A 253 -17.48 4.24 -8.90
C TYR A 253 -18.27 3.79 -10.14
N GLY A 254 -19.58 3.60 -9.97
CA GLY A 254 -20.41 2.94 -10.98
C GLY A 254 -19.92 1.52 -11.25
N ASP A 255 -19.97 1.08 -12.53
CA ASP A 255 -19.38 -0.18 -13.03
C ASP A 255 -17.89 -0.03 -13.39
N ASN A 256 -17.13 0.79 -12.65
CA ASN A 256 -15.71 1.01 -12.88
C ASN A 256 -14.90 0.99 -11.57
N MET A 257 -13.68 0.48 -11.69
CA MET A 257 -12.66 0.39 -10.65
C MET A 257 -11.49 1.27 -11.09
N PHE A 258 -11.21 2.27 -10.26
CA PHE A 258 -10.19 3.28 -10.43
C PHE A 258 -9.02 2.92 -9.51
N MET A 259 -7.81 2.85 -10.06
CA MET A 259 -6.64 2.39 -9.32
C MET A 259 -5.52 3.43 -9.39
N GLY A 260 -5.14 3.95 -8.23
CA GLY A 260 -4.01 4.85 -8.07
C GLY A 260 -2.70 4.07 -8.12
N THR A 261 -1.77 4.52 -8.95
CA THR A 261 -0.49 3.82 -9.20
C THR A 261 0.67 4.80 -9.18
N PRO A 262 1.91 4.33 -8.90
CA PRO A 262 3.14 5.09 -9.04
C PRO A 262 3.33 5.83 -10.37
N ARG A 263 2.51 5.58 -11.42
CA ARG A 263 2.72 6.11 -12.77
C ARG A 263 1.50 6.84 -13.36
N GLY A 264 0.36 6.83 -12.69
CA GLY A 264 -0.91 7.26 -13.28
C GLY A 264 -2.16 6.71 -12.60
N LEU A 265 -3.31 7.07 -13.15
CA LEU A 265 -4.60 6.45 -12.84
C LEU A 265 -4.90 5.37 -13.90
N ILE A 266 -5.21 4.14 -13.44
CA ILE A 266 -5.70 3.03 -14.28
C ILE A 266 -7.20 2.85 -14.07
N ILE A 267 -7.97 2.57 -15.13
CA ILE A 267 -9.42 2.37 -15.07
C ILE A 267 -9.82 1.03 -15.73
N TYR A 268 -10.49 0.17 -14.96
CA TYR A 268 -11.12 -1.08 -15.43
C TYR A 268 -12.64 -1.02 -15.27
N SER A 269 -13.43 -1.43 -16.27
CA SER A 269 -14.88 -1.50 -16.14
C SER A 269 -15.29 -2.87 -15.66
N VAL A 270 -15.65 -2.94 -14.39
CA VAL A 270 -15.91 -4.12 -13.58
C VAL A 270 -17.37 -4.61 -13.71
N ALA A 271 -17.90 -4.70 -14.93
CA ALA A 271 -19.29 -5.10 -15.17
C ALA A 271 -19.53 -6.63 -15.03
N ASP A 272 -18.63 -7.44 -15.60
CA ASP A 272 -18.63 -8.91 -15.51
C ASP A 272 -17.76 -9.35 -14.30
N PRO A 273 -18.34 -10.04 -13.29
CA PRO A 273 -17.66 -10.43 -12.05
C PRO A 273 -16.33 -11.18 -12.19
N VAL A 274 -16.08 -11.82 -13.33
CA VAL A 274 -14.92 -12.68 -13.56
C VAL A 274 -14.19 -12.45 -14.90
N LYS A 275 -14.79 -11.74 -15.88
CA LYS A 275 -14.15 -11.30 -17.15
C LYS A 275 -14.56 -9.88 -17.59
N PRO A 276 -14.29 -8.84 -16.79
CA PRO A 276 -14.45 -7.43 -17.17
C PRO A 276 -13.19 -6.92 -17.89
N GLU A 277 -13.02 -5.61 -18.08
CA GLU A 277 -12.13 -5.15 -19.15
C GLU A 277 -11.42 -3.83 -18.81
N TYR A 278 -10.13 -3.72 -19.16
CA TYR A 278 -9.36 -2.48 -19.17
C TYR A 278 -10.05 -1.41 -20.05
N GLN A 279 -10.24 -0.21 -19.52
CA GLN A 279 -10.88 0.90 -20.24
C GLN A 279 -9.85 1.91 -20.75
N SER A 280 -8.97 2.37 -19.85
CA SER A 280 -7.87 3.27 -20.15
C SER A 280 -6.90 3.39 -18.98
N ALA A 281 -5.81 4.10 -19.20
CA ALA A 281 -4.99 4.68 -18.15
C ALA A 281 -4.55 6.09 -18.56
N ILE A 282 -4.38 6.98 -17.58
CA ILE A 282 -3.81 8.32 -17.77
C ILE A 282 -2.56 8.45 -16.89
N SER A 283 -1.40 8.54 -17.54
CA SER A 283 -0.14 8.77 -16.84
C SER A 283 -0.04 10.21 -16.36
N HIS A 284 0.51 10.39 -15.15
CA HIS A 284 0.93 11.67 -14.61
C HIS A 284 2.42 11.63 -14.23
N ILE A 285 2.95 12.71 -13.65
CA ILE A 285 4.20 12.65 -12.89
C ILE A 285 3.98 11.60 -11.78
N PHE A 286 4.98 10.75 -11.51
CA PHE A 286 4.82 9.55 -10.67
C PHE A 286 4.09 9.83 -9.32
N GLY A 287 3.32 8.88 -8.77
CA GLY A 287 2.45 9.13 -7.59
C GLY A 287 2.13 7.89 -6.74
N CYS A 288 2.60 7.85 -5.49
CA CYS A 288 2.26 6.82 -4.50
C CYS A 288 0.94 7.17 -3.78
N ASP A 289 -0.16 7.26 -4.52
CA ASP A 289 -1.26 8.19 -4.18
C ASP A 289 -2.69 7.61 -4.25
N PRO A 290 -3.62 8.04 -3.36
CA PRO A 290 -5.05 7.73 -3.42
C PRO A 290 -5.80 8.36 -4.59
N VAL A 291 -6.83 7.65 -5.04
CA VAL A 291 -7.87 8.13 -5.96
C VAL A 291 -9.24 8.09 -5.28
N VAL A 292 -10.06 9.12 -5.49
CA VAL A 292 -11.51 9.10 -5.22
C VAL A 292 -12.29 9.66 -6.40
N VAL A 293 -13.56 9.28 -6.55
CA VAL A 293 -14.41 9.71 -7.68
C VAL A 293 -15.79 10.11 -7.19
N ASP A 294 -16.22 11.33 -7.53
CA ASP A 294 -17.61 11.82 -7.39
C ASP A 294 -18.02 12.57 -8.66
N ASN A 295 -19.31 12.54 -9.02
CA ASN A 295 -19.88 13.26 -10.17
C ASN A 295 -19.08 13.18 -11.49
N ASN A 296 -18.50 12.01 -11.78
CA ASN A 296 -17.60 11.73 -12.92
C ASN A 296 -16.27 12.51 -12.93
N ILE A 297 -15.84 13.06 -11.80
CA ILE A 297 -14.52 13.65 -11.60
C ILE A 297 -13.71 12.76 -10.67
N ALA A 298 -12.57 12.27 -11.15
CA ALA A 298 -11.59 11.57 -10.33
C ALA A 298 -10.58 12.58 -9.77
N TYR A 299 -10.39 12.58 -8.45
CA TYR A 299 -9.33 13.31 -7.77
C TYR A 299 -8.20 12.34 -7.43
N VAL A 300 -6.96 12.73 -7.71
CA VAL A 300 -5.76 11.92 -7.47
C VAL A 300 -4.67 12.84 -6.91
N THR A 301 -4.07 12.50 -5.77
CA THR A 301 -2.93 13.27 -5.25
C THR A 301 -1.64 12.91 -5.99
N ILE A 302 -0.60 13.71 -5.82
CA ILE A 302 0.77 13.37 -6.18
C ILE A 302 1.66 13.78 -5.00
N ARG A 303 2.39 12.82 -4.41
CA ARG A 303 3.22 13.06 -3.23
C ARG A 303 4.69 12.66 -3.43
N THR A 304 5.60 13.59 -3.20
CA THR A 304 7.07 13.36 -3.16
C THR A 304 7.57 12.75 -1.84
N GLY A 305 8.86 12.43 -1.75
CA GLY A 305 9.51 12.02 -0.50
C GLY A 305 9.19 10.58 -0.06
N ASN A 306 8.79 9.73 -1.00
CA ASN A 306 8.57 8.29 -0.82
C ASN A 306 9.28 7.52 -1.94
N PHE A 307 9.12 6.19 -1.97
CA PHE A 307 9.81 5.31 -2.91
C PHE A 307 9.36 5.47 -4.38
N CYS A 308 8.27 6.20 -4.69
CA CYS A 308 7.91 6.53 -6.07
C CYS A 308 8.88 7.53 -6.74
N GLY A 309 9.71 8.26 -5.98
CA GLY A 309 10.88 8.98 -6.48
C GLY A 309 10.63 10.27 -7.27
N GLN A 310 9.78 11.16 -6.78
CA GLN A 310 9.19 12.24 -7.60
C GLN A 310 9.51 13.67 -7.12
N ASN A 311 9.23 14.64 -8.00
CA ASN A 311 9.73 16.02 -7.92
C ASN A 311 8.64 17.10 -7.74
N ALA A 312 7.36 16.74 -7.68
CA ALA A 312 6.24 17.66 -7.51
C ALA A 312 5.20 17.09 -6.54
N ASN A 313 4.65 17.94 -5.66
CA ASN A 313 3.52 17.62 -4.81
C ASN A 313 2.28 18.28 -5.42
N GLU A 314 1.25 17.51 -5.80
CA GLU A 314 0.07 18.03 -6.51
C GLU A 314 -1.24 17.36 -6.07
N LEU A 315 -2.35 17.93 -6.55
CA LEU A 315 -3.67 17.31 -6.62
C LEU A 315 -4.18 17.50 -8.05
N LEU A 316 -4.53 16.40 -8.71
CA LEU A 316 -5.16 16.37 -10.03
C LEU A 316 -6.67 16.25 -9.90
N ALA A 317 -7.40 16.95 -10.76
CA ALA A 317 -8.81 16.70 -11.05
C ALA A 317 -8.94 16.22 -12.51
N ILE A 318 -9.62 15.08 -12.70
CA ILE A 318 -9.68 14.36 -13.98
C ILE A 318 -11.15 14.10 -14.34
N ASP A 319 -11.60 14.64 -15.48
CA ASP A 319 -12.88 14.25 -16.10
C ASP A 319 -12.80 12.79 -16.55
N VAL A 320 -13.61 11.92 -15.94
CA VAL A 320 -13.73 10.49 -16.26
C VAL A 320 -15.10 10.14 -16.87
N THR A 321 -15.84 11.12 -17.39
CA THR A 321 -17.15 10.92 -18.05
C THR A 321 -17.06 9.99 -19.28
N ASP A 322 -15.95 10.04 -20.02
CA ASP A 322 -15.53 8.96 -20.94
C ASP A 322 -14.38 8.20 -20.26
N VAL A 323 -14.69 7.10 -19.57
CA VAL A 323 -13.70 6.23 -18.88
C VAL A 323 -12.66 5.60 -19.84
N LYS A 324 -12.87 5.69 -21.16
CA LYS A 324 -11.89 5.28 -22.19
C LYS A 324 -11.01 6.44 -22.67
N LYS A 325 -11.35 7.68 -22.30
CA LYS A 325 -10.60 8.93 -22.62
C LYS A 325 -10.66 9.94 -21.46
N PRO A 326 -10.17 9.57 -20.26
CA PRO A 326 -10.08 10.48 -19.13
C PRO A 326 -9.20 11.70 -19.47
N LYS A 327 -9.51 12.86 -18.89
CA LYS A 327 -8.80 14.13 -19.17
C LYS A 327 -8.47 14.85 -17.87
N ASN A 328 -7.21 15.19 -17.65
CA ASN A 328 -6.87 16.18 -16.63
C ASN A 328 -7.53 17.52 -16.98
N ILE A 329 -8.31 18.07 -16.03
CA ILE A 329 -9.01 19.35 -16.15
C ILE A 329 -8.47 20.44 -15.21
N ALA A 330 -7.72 20.06 -14.16
CA ALA A 330 -6.99 20.97 -13.28
C ALA A 330 -5.86 20.24 -12.52
N SER A 331 -4.74 20.93 -12.32
CA SER A 331 -3.63 20.51 -11.45
C SER A 331 -3.35 21.61 -10.43
N TYR A 332 -3.25 21.24 -9.15
CA TYR A 332 -3.01 22.17 -8.04
C TYR A 332 -1.77 21.77 -7.26
N ALA A 333 -0.88 22.73 -6.96
CA ALA A 333 0.28 22.47 -6.13
C ALA A 333 -0.10 22.21 -4.67
N MET A 334 0.41 21.11 -4.11
CA MET A 334 0.23 20.66 -2.72
C MET A 334 1.58 20.66 -1.99
N LYS A 335 1.64 20.14 -0.76
CA LYS A 335 2.81 20.25 0.11
C LYS A 335 3.37 18.92 0.60
N ASN A 336 2.50 18.00 1.02
CA ASN A 336 2.78 16.61 1.38
C ASN A 336 1.44 15.83 1.38
N PRO A 337 0.72 15.76 0.24
CA PRO A 337 -0.64 15.22 0.22
C PRO A 337 -0.63 13.70 0.48
N LYS A 338 -1.65 13.18 1.16
CA LYS A 338 -1.86 11.75 1.43
C LYS A 338 -3.35 11.42 1.28
N GLY A 339 -3.97 10.82 2.29
CA GLY A 339 -5.37 10.41 2.31
C GLY A 339 -6.34 11.42 1.71
N LEU A 340 -7.27 10.90 0.91
CA LEU A 340 -8.17 11.67 0.06
C LEU A 340 -9.58 11.09 0.17
N GLY A 341 -10.56 11.92 0.55
CA GLY A 341 -11.96 11.50 0.72
C GLY A 341 -12.90 12.44 0.00
N ILE A 342 -14.04 11.94 -0.46
CA ILE A 342 -15.10 12.78 -1.04
C ILE A 342 -16.48 12.30 -0.59
N ASP A 343 -17.35 13.25 -0.24
CA ASP A 343 -18.78 13.02 -0.02
C ASP A 343 -19.59 14.21 -0.55
N ASN A 344 -20.47 13.97 -1.54
CA ASN A 344 -21.36 14.97 -2.15
C ASN A 344 -20.67 16.31 -2.47
N ASN A 345 -19.66 16.28 -3.35
CA ASN A 345 -18.78 17.41 -3.69
C ASN A 345 -17.96 18.02 -2.53
N THR A 346 -17.98 17.47 -1.32
CA THR A 346 -17.07 17.87 -0.23
C THR A 346 -15.80 17.05 -0.30
N LEU A 347 -14.69 17.65 -0.74
CA LEU A 347 -13.39 17.00 -0.86
C LEU A 347 -12.56 17.23 0.41
N PHE A 348 -12.09 16.13 1.01
CA PHE A 348 -11.24 16.09 2.20
C PHE A 348 -9.84 15.61 1.81
N LEU A 349 -8.80 16.36 2.19
CA LEU A 349 -7.42 16.10 1.81
C LEU A 349 -6.49 16.19 3.04
N CYS A 350 -5.74 15.12 3.29
CA CYS A 350 -4.61 15.14 4.21
C CYS A 350 -3.41 15.83 3.55
N ASP A 351 -3.18 17.12 3.81
CA ASP A 351 -2.05 17.90 3.31
C ASP A 351 -1.77 19.06 4.29
N GLU A 352 -0.61 19.05 4.98
CA GLU A 352 -0.31 19.94 6.14
C GLU A 352 -1.39 19.90 7.25
N GLY A 353 -1.88 18.69 7.56
CA GLY A 353 -3.08 18.49 8.38
C GLY A 353 -4.27 18.12 7.51
N LEU A 354 -5.42 18.73 7.72
CA LEU A 354 -6.67 18.47 7.00
C LEU A 354 -7.15 19.73 6.26
N LYS A 355 -7.14 19.70 4.92
CA LYS A 355 -7.74 20.71 4.04
C LYS A 355 -9.09 20.19 3.52
N ILE A 356 -10.12 21.04 3.50
CA ILE A 356 -11.47 20.68 3.05
C ILE A 356 -11.97 21.70 2.03
N TYR A 357 -12.57 21.25 0.93
CA TYR A 357 -12.97 22.07 -0.22
C TYR A 357 -14.38 21.73 -0.72
N ASN A 358 -15.12 22.71 -1.25
CA ASN A 358 -16.22 22.43 -2.19
C ASN A 358 -15.62 22.20 -3.59
N SER A 359 -15.92 21.04 -4.17
CA SER A 359 -15.39 20.54 -5.44
C SER A 359 -16.38 20.62 -6.61
N GLU A 360 -17.55 21.23 -6.41
CA GLU A 360 -18.61 21.48 -7.42
C GLU A 360 -18.08 22.09 -8.73
N ASP A 361 -17.07 22.96 -8.65
CA ASP A 361 -16.22 23.34 -9.79
C ASP A 361 -14.78 22.85 -9.56
N PRO A 362 -14.35 21.78 -10.25
CA PRO A 362 -12.98 21.25 -10.16
C PRO A 362 -11.90 22.17 -10.72
N GLN A 363 -12.23 23.30 -11.37
CA GLN A 363 -11.26 24.29 -11.85
C GLN A 363 -11.04 25.46 -10.87
N THR A 364 -11.99 25.75 -9.97
CA THR A 364 -11.83 26.78 -8.93
C THR A 364 -11.62 26.24 -7.51
N LEU A 365 -11.42 24.93 -7.34
CA LEU A 365 -11.24 24.22 -6.06
C LEU A 365 -10.43 25.00 -4.99
N MET A 366 -9.27 25.57 -5.35
CA MET A 366 -8.41 26.30 -4.41
C MET A 366 -9.01 27.61 -3.86
N ALA A 367 -9.94 28.23 -4.58
CA ALA A 367 -10.73 29.37 -4.08
C ALA A 367 -11.89 28.91 -3.18
N ASN A 368 -12.33 27.66 -3.32
CA ASN A 368 -13.50 27.07 -2.66
C ASN A 368 -13.11 26.28 -1.38
N LYS A 369 -12.02 26.67 -0.70
CA LYS A 369 -11.58 26.02 0.55
C LYS A 369 -12.55 26.35 1.70
N LEU A 370 -13.20 25.32 2.22
CA LEU A 370 -14.15 25.38 3.34
C LEU A 370 -13.43 25.46 4.69
N ALA A 371 -12.40 24.64 4.88
CA ALA A 371 -11.65 24.57 6.14
C ALA A 371 -10.18 24.18 5.95
N HIS A 372 -9.37 24.46 6.97
CA HIS A 372 -8.01 23.95 7.13
C HIS A 372 -7.72 23.78 8.62
N TYR A 373 -7.38 22.56 9.04
CA TYR A 373 -6.92 22.25 10.40
C TYR A 373 -5.46 21.83 10.31
N GLU A 374 -4.60 22.51 11.04
CA GLU A 374 -3.14 22.31 11.05
C GLU A 374 -2.70 21.61 12.35
N GLY A 375 -1.49 21.05 12.36
CA GLY A 375 -0.85 20.54 13.58
C GLY A 375 -0.92 19.02 13.81
N MET A 376 -1.38 18.24 12.83
CA MET A 376 -1.28 16.78 12.77
C MET A 376 -0.78 16.34 11.39
N ASP A 377 -0.17 15.16 11.26
CA ASP A 377 0.25 14.62 9.97
C ASP A 377 -0.73 13.53 9.50
N GLY A 378 -1.85 13.96 8.89
CA GLY A 378 -2.92 13.09 8.39
C GLY A 378 -2.43 12.04 7.39
N TYR A 379 -3.02 10.84 7.43
CA TYR A 379 -2.63 9.69 6.62
C TYR A 379 -3.76 9.13 5.76
N ASP A 380 -4.93 8.86 6.35
CA ASP A 380 -6.10 8.29 5.64
C ASP A 380 -7.42 8.86 6.19
N VAL A 381 -8.46 8.85 5.36
CA VAL A 381 -9.77 9.46 5.65
C VAL A 381 -10.94 8.60 5.16
N ILE A 382 -12.02 8.60 5.94
CA ILE A 382 -13.35 8.13 5.55
C ILE A 382 -14.37 9.23 5.90
N PRO A 383 -14.93 9.96 4.92
CA PRO A 383 -16.16 10.73 5.12
C PRO A 383 -17.37 9.78 5.04
N TYR A 384 -18.25 9.83 6.04
CA TYR A 384 -19.48 9.03 6.04
C TYR A 384 -20.60 9.68 6.86
N ASN A 385 -21.76 9.90 6.26
CA ASN A 385 -22.97 10.44 6.92
C ASN A 385 -22.72 11.70 7.78
N ASN A 386 -22.02 12.69 7.22
CA ASN A 386 -21.62 13.94 7.90
C ASN A 386 -20.53 13.81 8.98
N ILE A 387 -19.96 12.63 9.20
CA ILE A 387 -18.82 12.41 10.09
C ILE A 387 -17.58 12.07 9.26
N LEU A 388 -16.52 12.87 9.38
CA LEU A 388 -15.21 12.56 8.82
C LEU A 388 -14.39 11.86 9.89
N MET A 389 -13.89 10.67 9.56
CA MET A 389 -12.94 9.91 10.36
C MET A 389 -11.57 10.01 9.68
N MET A 390 -10.62 10.71 10.30
CA MET A 390 -9.25 10.89 9.79
C MET A 390 -8.25 10.21 10.73
N ILE A 391 -7.45 9.29 10.23
CA ILE A 391 -6.28 8.77 10.96
C ILE A 391 -5.06 9.64 10.64
N ALA A 392 -4.30 10.00 11.67
CA ALA A 392 -3.09 10.80 11.62
C ALA A 392 -2.03 10.23 12.55
N ASP A 393 -0.80 10.72 12.45
CA ASP A 393 0.38 10.18 13.13
C ASP A 393 0.31 10.16 14.67
N ASP A 394 -0.61 10.91 15.26
CA ASP A 394 -0.81 11.00 16.72
C ASP A 394 -2.28 10.76 17.17
N GLY A 395 -3.17 10.32 16.27
CA GLY A 395 -4.52 9.88 16.63
C GLY A 395 -5.53 9.76 15.49
N LEU A 396 -6.67 9.14 15.80
CA LEU A 396 -7.90 9.22 15.01
C LEU A 396 -8.64 10.51 15.39
N TYR A 397 -8.69 11.47 14.48
CA TYR A 397 -9.47 12.69 14.59
C TYR A 397 -10.86 12.47 13.97
N GLN A 398 -11.88 13.09 14.57
CA GLN A 398 -13.24 13.06 14.00
C GLN A 398 -13.83 14.46 13.90
N TYR A 399 -14.51 14.72 12.78
CA TYR A 399 -15.14 16.02 12.48
C TYR A 399 -16.59 15.85 12.05
N ASP A 400 -17.47 16.69 12.57
CA ASP A 400 -18.82 16.92 12.04
C ASP A 400 -18.74 17.94 10.89
N TYR A 401 -19.21 17.53 9.70
CA TYR A 401 -19.34 18.38 8.51
C TYR A 401 -20.79 18.57 8.03
N SER A 402 -21.78 18.29 8.88
CA SER A 402 -23.21 18.51 8.58
C SER A 402 -23.56 19.99 8.29
N ASP A 403 -22.70 20.90 8.75
CA ASP A 403 -22.70 22.33 8.43
C ASP A 403 -21.34 22.70 7.80
N LEU A 404 -21.29 22.74 6.47
CA LEU A 404 -20.07 23.05 5.71
C LEU A 404 -19.54 24.48 5.94
N GLN A 405 -20.32 25.39 6.54
CA GLN A 405 -19.84 26.73 6.92
C GLN A 405 -19.14 26.74 8.28
N ASN A 406 -19.25 25.65 9.04
CA ASN A 406 -18.84 25.56 10.43
C ASN A 406 -18.53 24.09 10.82
N ILE A 407 -17.70 23.46 9.98
CA ILE A 407 -17.12 22.13 10.23
C ILE A 407 -16.36 22.16 11.58
N LYS A 408 -16.50 21.11 12.40
CA LYS A 408 -15.99 21.07 13.77
C LYS A 408 -15.37 19.73 14.11
N GLN A 409 -14.18 19.76 14.73
CA GLN A 409 -13.64 18.56 15.38
C GLN A 409 -14.52 18.21 16.59
N ILE A 410 -14.94 16.95 16.68
CA ILE A 410 -15.82 16.42 17.75
C ILE A 410 -15.09 15.46 18.70
N SER A 411 -14.03 14.79 18.25
CA SER A 411 -13.16 13.99 19.12
C SER A 411 -11.73 13.85 18.59
N LYS A 412 -10.86 13.29 19.43
CA LYS A 412 -9.59 12.66 19.05
C LYS A 412 -9.40 11.42 19.92
N PHE A 413 -9.25 10.25 19.31
CA PHE A 413 -8.75 9.06 19.98
C PHE A 413 -7.23 9.00 19.77
N PRO A 414 -6.40 8.92 20.83
CA PRO A 414 -4.95 9.08 20.71
C PRO A 414 -4.26 7.85 20.10
N ILE A 415 -3.14 8.09 19.41
CA ILE A 415 -2.10 7.09 19.14
C ILE A 415 -0.94 7.36 20.10
N VAL A 416 -0.46 6.31 20.78
CA VAL A 416 0.58 6.39 21.81
C VAL A 416 1.92 6.00 21.20
N LYS A 417 2.70 7.00 20.77
CA LYS A 417 4.07 6.78 20.26
C LYS A 417 4.95 6.19 21.38
N GLN A 418 5.71 5.14 21.05
CA GLN A 418 6.65 4.46 21.95
C GLN A 418 8.01 5.17 22.03
#